data_AF-A0A4S2GM98-F1
#
_entry.id   AF-A0A4S2GM98-F1
#
_cell.length_a   1.000
_cell.length_b   1.000
_cell.length_c   1.000
_cell.angle_alpha   90.00
_cell.angle_beta   90.00
_cell.angle_gamma   90.00
#
_symmetry.space_group_name_H-M   'P 1'
#
loop_
_entity.id
_entity.type
_entity.pdbx_description
1 polymer ?
#
loop_
_entity_poly.entity_id
_entity_poly.type
_entity_poly.pdbx_seq_one_letter_code
_entity_poly.pdbx_strand_id
1 'polypeptide(L)'
;QVFIKTDFALERSGTNMDTILIEEPENHLSHVNLRKLVQRVADAQNGQLFITTHNSLISTRLELQNLIILGKEAVGNPVSLQNLDQSTAKYFMKAPVANIVEFTTSRRVILVEGPSEYMLFEKFYITETDHKPEQDGVHIIDVRGLSFKRYLEIARLIHSKVAVVTDN
;
A
#
# COMPACT_ATOMS: atom_id res chain seq x y z
N GLN A 1 22.30 -11.20 2.37
CA GLN A 1 21.94 -12.17 3.42
C GLN A 1 20.54 -12.77 3.20
N VAL A 2 19.51 -11.96 2.90
CA VAL A 2 18.15 -12.45 2.59
C VAL A 2 18.11 -13.37 1.36
N PHE A 3 18.65 -12.95 0.22
CA PHE A 3 18.69 -13.78 -1.01
C PHE A 3 19.26 -15.18 -0.79
N ILE A 4 20.41 -15.28 -0.13
CA ILE A 4 21.08 -16.55 0.12
C ILE A 4 20.20 -17.45 0.99
N LYS A 5 19.55 -16.91 2.03
CA LYS A 5 18.64 -17.70 2.87
C LYS A 5 17.41 -18.17 2.10
N THR A 6 16.83 -17.31 1.26
CA THR A 6 15.69 -17.65 0.41
C THR A 6 16.08 -18.73 -0.59
N ASP A 7 17.20 -18.56 -1.29
CA ASP A 7 17.71 -19.53 -2.28
C ASP A 7 17.98 -20.90 -1.60
N PHE A 8 18.64 -20.92 -0.44
CA PHE A 8 18.85 -22.16 0.33
C PHE A 8 17.54 -22.80 0.81
N ALA A 9 16.54 -21.99 1.17
CA ALA A 9 15.24 -22.51 1.58
C ALA A 9 14.52 -23.15 0.39
N LEU A 10 14.50 -22.48 -0.76
CA LEU A 10 13.91 -22.96 -2.02
C LEU A 10 14.60 -24.22 -2.54
N GLU A 11 15.93 -24.32 -2.42
CA GLU A 11 16.70 -25.50 -2.81
C GLU A 11 16.46 -26.70 -1.89
N ARG A 12 16.25 -26.47 -0.58
CA ARG A 12 16.04 -27.53 0.41
C ARG A 12 14.62 -28.09 0.47
N SER A 13 13.63 -27.34 0.01
CA SER A 13 12.22 -27.69 0.12
C SER A 13 11.74 -28.81 -0.83
N GLY A 14 12.59 -29.32 -1.72
CA GLY A 14 12.18 -30.33 -2.71
C GLY A 14 11.29 -29.74 -3.81
N THR A 15 10.68 -30.60 -4.63
CA THR A 15 10.07 -30.21 -5.91
C THR A 15 8.73 -29.48 -5.82
N ASN A 16 8.11 -29.29 -4.65
CA ASN A 16 6.89 -28.49 -4.53
C ASN A 16 6.71 -27.95 -3.10
N MET A 17 6.90 -26.65 -2.90
CA MET A 17 6.40 -25.94 -1.72
C MET A 17 4.99 -25.40 -2.02
N ASP A 18 3.97 -25.94 -1.34
CA ASP A 18 2.58 -25.51 -1.53
C ASP A 18 2.35 -24.07 -1.04
N THR A 19 3.10 -23.62 -0.04
CA THR A 19 2.96 -22.29 0.56
C THR A 19 4.31 -21.72 1.00
N ILE A 20 4.54 -20.45 0.67
CA ILE A 20 5.72 -19.67 1.01
C ILE A 20 5.27 -18.43 1.78
N LEU A 21 5.89 -18.15 2.91
CA LEU A 21 5.69 -16.93 3.69
C LEU A 21 6.98 -16.13 3.75
N ILE A 22 6.92 -14.85 3.40
CA ILE A 22 8.05 -13.92 3.51
C ILE A 22 7.61 -12.72 4.34
N GLU A 23 8.32 -12.49 5.44
CA GLU A 23 8.04 -11.37 6.33
C GLU A 23 8.97 -10.19 6.03
N GLU A 24 8.37 -9.01 5.82
CA GLU A 24 9.05 -7.72 5.58
C GLU A 24 10.32 -7.82 4.72
N PRO A 25 10.24 -8.35 3.48
CA PRO A 25 11.41 -8.56 2.63
C PRO A 25 12.16 -7.27 2.28
N GLU A 26 11.55 -6.11 2.45
CA GLU A 26 12.14 -4.79 2.23
C GLU A 26 13.25 -4.43 3.23
N ASN A 27 13.28 -5.07 4.40
CA ASN A 27 14.26 -4.74 5.44
C ASN A 27 15.69 -4.93 4.92
N HIS A 28 16.43 -3.82 4.86
CA HIS A 28 17.80 -3.74 4.31
C HIS A 28 17.95 -4.10 2.81
N LEU A 29 16.87 -4.11 2.03
CA LEU A 29 16.92 -4.26 0.57
C LEU A 29 16.60 -2.96 -0.15
N SER A 30 17.39 -2.66 -1.18
CA SER A 30 17.00 -1.65 -2.16
C SER A 30 15.74 -2.11 -2.90
N HIS A 31 14.96 -1.17 -3.44
CA HIS A 31 13.72 -1.50 -4.15
C HIS A 31 13.95 -2.44 -5.34
N VAL A 32 15.10 -2.31 -6.02
CA VAL A 32 15.47 -3.19 -7.14
C VAL A 32 15.71 -4.61 -6.65
N ASN A 33 16.40 -4.78 -5.53
CA ASN A 33 16.71 -6.08 -4.95
C ASN A 33 15.45 -6.76 -4.43
N LEU A 34 14.58 -6.03 -3.75
CA LEU A 34 13.29 -6.52 -3.32
C LEU A 34 12.45 -7.07 -4.49
N ARG A 35 12.40 -6.36 -5.62
CA ARG A 35 11.74 -6.86 -6.83
C ARG A 35 12.35 -8.15 -7.37
N LYS A 36 13.68 -8.22 -7.42
CA LYS A 36 14.38 -9.44 -7.85
C LYS A 36 14.04 -10.62 -6.94
N LEU A 37 13.95 -10.41 -5.63
CA LEU A 37 13.57 -11.44 -4.68
C LEU A 37 12.14 -11.93 -4.95
N VAL A 38 11.17 -11.02 -5.03
CA VAL A 38 9.77 -11.35 -5.28
C VAL A 38 9.60 -12.11 -6.60
N GLN A 39 10.24 -11.64 -7.68
CA GLN A 39 10.17 -12.30 -8.99
C GLN A 39 10.78 -13.71 -8.94
N ARG A 40 11.95 -13.87 -8.31
CA ARG A 40 12.59 -15.18 -8.18
C ARG A 40 11.71 -16.18 -7.44
N VAL A 41 11.08 -15.76 -6.35
CA VAL A 41 10.20 -16.63 -5.56
C VAL A 41 8.96 -17.01 -6.37
N ALA A 42 8.39 -16.06 -7.12
CA ALA A 42 7.26 -16.31 -8.02
C ALA A 42 7.61 -17.26 -9.18
N ASP A 43 8.84 -17.16 -9.72
CA ASP A 43 9.29 -18.00 -10.85
C ASP A 43 9.73 -19.41 -10.42
N ALA A 44 10.26 -19.56 -9.21
CA ALA A 44 10.92 -20.79 -8.76
C ALA A 44 9.97 -21.87 -8.23
N GLN A 45 8.73 -21.54 -7.87
CA GLN A 45 7.83 -22.44 -7.15
C GLN A 45 6.40 -22.36 -7.67
N ASN A 46 5.76 -23.52 -7.79
CA ASN A 46 4.38 -23.64 -8.20
C ASN A 46 3.48 -23.72 -6.95
N GLY A 47 3.40 -22.63 -6.18
CA GLY A 47 2.72 -22.56 -4.87
C GLY A 47 2.21 -21.17 -4.50
N GLN A 48 1.56 -21.04 -3.34
CA GLN A 48 1.01 -19.78 -2.87
C GLN A 48 2.04 -18.95 -2.09
N LEU A 49 2.29 -17.72 -2.52
CA LEU A 49 3.21 -16.79 -1.87
C LEU A 49 2.44 -15.75 -1.04
N PHE A 50 2.72 -15.71 0.26
CA PHE A 50 2.28 -14.65 1.17
C PHE A 50 3.45 -13.76 1.53
N ILE A 51 3.26 -12.45 1.39
CA ILE A 51 4.25 -11.44 1.78
C ILE A 51 3.60 -10.48 2.75
N THR A 52 4.24 -10.26 3.90
CA THR A 52 3.88 -9.16 4.79
C THR A 52 4.81 -7.99 4.53
N THR A 53 4.26 -6.77 4.55
CA THR A 53 5.02 -5.56 4.24
C THR A 53 4.35 -4.35 4.86
N HIS A 54 5.14 -3.37 5.28
CA HIS A 54 4.66 -2.03 5.63
C HIS A 54 4.94 -1.02 4.49
N ASN A 55 5.39 -1.50 3.33
CA ASN A 55 5.89 -0.70 2.24
C ASN A 55 4.95 -0.73 1.02
N SER A 56 4.40 0.44 0.69
CA SER A 56 3.53 0.66 -0.48
C SER A 56 4.12 0.22 -1.82
N LEU A 57 5.44 0.17 -1.96
CA LEU A 57 6.13 -0.22 -3.20
C LEU A 57 5.94 -1.68 -3.59
N ILE A 58 5.88 -2.58 -2.61
CA ILE A 58 5.60 -4.00 -2.87
C ILE A 58 4.12 -4.14 -3.24
N SER A 59 3.27 -3.46 -2.48
CA SER A 59 1.82 -3.61 -2.52
C SER A 59 1.21 -3.21 -3.88
N THR A 60 1.71 -2.15 -4.51
CA THR A 60 1.24 -1.67 -5.81
C THR A 60 1.75 -2.53 -6.97
N ARG A 61 2.86 -3.25 -6.79
CA ARG A 61 3.51 -4.07 -7.82
C ARG A 61 2.99 -5.50 -7.89
N LEU A 62 2.48 -6.03 -6.78
CA LEU A 62 1.96 -7.39 -6.65
C LEU A 62 0.46 -7.52 -7.00
N GLU A 63 -0.06 -6.55 -7.75
CA GLU A 63 -1.48 -6.34 -8.01
C GLU A 63 -2.29 -6.00 -6.74
N LEU A 64 -2.91 -4.82 -6.71
CA LEU A 64 -3.69 -4.40 -5.54
C LEU A 64 -4.82 -5.37 -5.16
N GLN A 65 -5.35 -6.15 -6.09
CA GLN A 65 -6.41 -7.12 -5.80
C GLN A 65 -5.92 -8.30 -4.93
N ASN A 66 -4.61 -8.52 -4.83
CA ASN A 66 -4.01 -9.52 -3.94
C ASN A 66 -3.74 -8.97 -2.53
N LEU A 67 -4.04 -7.68 -2.29
CA LEU A 67 -3.69 -6.99 -1.06
C LEU A 67 -4.75 -7.24 0.02
N ILE A 68 -4.28 -7.74 1.17
CA ILE A 68 -5.05 -7.88 2.39
C ILE A 68 -4.52 -6.87 3.42
N ILE A 69 -5.39 -5.98 3.87
CA ILE A 69 -5.05 -4.88 4.78
C ILE A 69 -5.36 -5.31 6.20
N LEU A 70 -4.36 -5.23 7.06
CA LEU A 70 -4.47 -5.48 8.49
C LEU A 70 -4.50 -4.13 9.23
N GLY A 71 -5.71 -3.62 9.51
CA GLY A 71 -5.93 -2.30 10.12
C GLY A 71 -6.23 -2.33 11.63
N LYS A 72 -6.13 -1.17 12.28
CA LYS A 72 -6.29 -1.01 13.75
C LYS A 72 -7.72 -1.13 14.27
N GLU A 73 -8.75 -0.86 13.47
CA GLU A 73 -10.12 -0.71 13.98
C GLU A 73 -10.95 -2.00 14.02
N ALA A 74 -10.42 -3.11 13.52
CA ALA A 74 -11.07 -4.39 13.70
C ALA A 74 -10.05 -5.51 13.83
N VAL A 75 -9.66 -5.78 15.07
CA VAL A 75 -9.06 -7.08 15.43
C VAL A 75 -10.03 -8.16 14.93
N GLY A 76 -9.67 -8.85 13.86
CA GLY A 76 -10.50 -9.91 13.24
C GLY A 76 -11.19 -9.58 11.91
N ASN A 77 -11.16 -8.34 11.39
CA ASN A 77 -11.70 -8.03 10.06
C ASN A 77 -10.61 -7.50 9.12
N PRO A 78 -9.78 -8.39 8.53
CA PRO A 78 -8.91 -7.99 7.44
C PRO A 78 -9.76 -7.49 6.26
N VAL A 79 -9.34 -6.40 5.63
CA VAL A 79 -10.01 -5.90 4.42
C VAL A 79 -9.24 -6.38 3.20
N SER A 80 -9.92 -7.09 2.30
CA SER A 80 -9.37 -7.49 1.02
C SER A 80 -9.74 -6.48 -0.07
N LEU A 81 -8.77 -6.13 -0.91
CA LEU A 81 -8.98 -5.32 -2.11
C LEU A 81 -9.31 -6.17 -3.35
N GLN A 82 -9.61 -7.47 -3.20
CA GLN A 82 -9.98 -8.37 -4.30
C GLN A 82 -11.15 -7.83 -5.16
N ASN A 83 -12.08 -7.10 -4.55
CA ASN A 83 -13.26 -6.54 -5.20
C ASN A 83 -13.03 -5.12 -5.75
N LEU A 84 -11.79 -4.61 -5.74
CA LEU A 84 -11.44 -3.34 -6.34
C LEU A 84 -11.63 -3.40 -7.86
N ASP A 85 -12.14 -2.32 -8.45
CA ASP A 85 -12.32 -2.23 -9.89
C ASP A 85 -10.99 -2.50 -10.62
N GLN A 86 -11.05 -3.34 -11.65
CA GLN A 86 -9.85 -3.78 -12.37
C GLN A 86 -9.12 -2.60 -13.03
N SER A 87 -9.84 -1.57 -13.48
CA SER A 87 -9.21 -0.38 -14.08
C SER A 87 -8.45 0.42 -13.04
N THR A 88 -8.91 0.45 -11.79
CA THR A 88 -8.25 1.11 -10.66
C THR A 88 -7.07 0.31 -10.14
N ALA A 89 -7.20 -1.01 -10.02
CA ALA A 89 -6.06 -1.88 -9.72
C ALA A 89 -4.95 -1.71 -10.78
N LYS A 90 -5.30 -1.74 -12.07
CA LYS A 90 -4.35 -1.54 -13.18
C LYS A 90 -3.72 -0.15 -13.20
N TYR A 91 -4.44 0.88 -12.76
CA TYR A 91 -3.87 2.22 -12.65
C TYR A 91 -2.75 2.25 -11.62
N PHE A 92 -2.99 1.78 -10.40
CA PHE A 92 -1.98 1.82 -9.33
C PHE A 92 -0.80 0.89 -9.59
N MET A 93 -0.97 -0.18 -10.37
CA MET A 93 0.16 -0.98 -10.86
C MET A 93 1.12 -0.20 -11.77
N LYS A 94 0.61 0.78 -12.52
CA LYS A 94 1.37 1.59 -13.47
C LYS A 94 1.78 2.95 -12.92
N ALA A 95 1.07 3.42 -11.90
CA ALA A 95 1.33 4.70 -11.27
C ALA A 95 2.73 4.71 -10.62
N PRO A 96 3.38 5.88 -10.52
CA PRO A 96 4.46 6.08 -9.56
C PRO A 96 4.00 5.69 -8.15
N VAL A 97 4.95 5.44 -7.25
CA VAL A 97 4.71 4.99 -5.87
C VAL A 97 3.53 5.73 -5.26
N ALA A 98 2.39 5.05 -5.19
CA ALA A 98 1.19 5.54 -4.56
C ALA A 98 1.22 5.11 -3.09
N ASN A 99 0.89 6.03 -2.20
CA ASN A 99 0.94 5.81 -0.75
C ASN A 99 -0.26 4.97 -0.28
N ILE A 100 -0.47 3.79 -0.89
CA ILE A 100 -1.66 2.95 -0.68
C ILE A 100 -1.67 2.32 0.71
N VAL A 101 -0.54 1.81 1.20
CA VAL A 101 -0.44 1.24 2.55
C VAL A 101 -0.68 2.35 3.57
N GLU A 102 -0.09 3.53 3.38
CA GLU A 102 -0.29 4.68 4.27
C GLU A 102 -1.75 5.17 4.22
N PHE A 103 -2.35 5.23 3.03
CA PHE A 103 -3.78 5.56 2.85
C PHE A 103 -4.68 4.55 3.57
N THR A 104 -4.42 3.27 3.39
CA THR A 104 -5.27 2.18 3.91
C THR A 104 -5.15 1.96 5.42
N THR A 105 -4.02 2.37 6.01
CA THR A 105 -3.79 2.29 7.46
C THR A 105 -4.19 3.56 8.22
N SER A 106 -4.51 4.65 7.51
CA SER A 106 -4.93 5.92 8.10
C SER A 106 -6.42 5.94 8.45
N ARG A 107 -6.75 6.47 9.64
CA ARG A 107 -8.15 6.59 10.12
C ARG A 107 -8.95 7.65 9.37
N ARG A 108 -8.32 8.78 9.10
CA ARG A 108 -8.89 9.95 8.41
C ARG A 108 -7.87 10.42 7.40
N VAL A 109 -8.30 10.65 6.17
CA VAL A 109 -7.43 11.10 5.09
C VAL A 109 -8.00 12.35 4.44
N ILE A 110 -7.12 13.32 4.17
CA ILE A 110 -7.39 14.42 3.25
C ILE A 110 -6.54 14.21 2.01
N LEU A 111 -7.19 14.03 0.87
CA LEU A 111 -6.53 13.93 -0.43
C LEU A 111 -6.43 15.33 -1.03
N VAL A 112 -5.23 15.74 -1.40
CA VAL A 112 -4.94 17.02 -2.06
C VAL A 112 -4.35 16.79 -3.44
N GLU A 113 -4.63 17.68 -4.38
CA GLU A 113 -4.29 17.48 -5.80
C GLU A 113 -2.79 17.44 -6.08
N GLY A 114 -2.03 18.35 -5.47
CA GLY A 114 -0.63 18.52 -5.77
C GLY A 114 0.23 18.96 -4.59
N PRO A 115 1.53 19.21 -4.87
CA PRO A 115 2.50 19.55 -3.85
C PRO A 115 2.25 20.93 -3.22
N SER A 116 1.67 21.86 -3.98
CA SER A 116 1.36 23.22 -3.49
C SER A 116 0.32 23.15 -2.37
N GLU A 117 -0.79 22.46 -2.61
CA GLU A 117 -1.86 22.25 -1.63
C GLU A 117 -1.30 21.49 -0.44
N TYR A 118 -0.54 20.41 -0.68
CA TYR A 118 0.09 19.60 0.36
C TYR A 118 0.96 20.44 1.31
N MET A 119 1.82 21.30 0.77
CA MET A 119 2.71 22.15 1.57
C MET A 119 1.96 23.18 2.42
N LEU A 120 0.81 23.66 1.96
CA LEU A 120 0.02 24.69 2.64
C LEU A 120 -1.02 24.11 3.59
N PHE A 121 -1.44 22.85 3.38
CA PHE A 121 -2.62 22.30 4.03
C PHE A 121 -2.49 22.20 5.55
N GLU A 122 -1.29 21.91 6.07
CA GLU A 122 -1.05 21.89 7.52
C GLU A 122 -1.42 23.25 8.14
N LYS A 123 -1.02 24.35 7.49
CA LYS A 123 -1.32 25.70 7.97
C LYS A 123 -2.81 26.01 7.93
N PHE A 124 -3.50 25.63 6.85
CA PHE A 124 -4.95 25.81 6.75
C PHE A 124 -5.68 25.00 7.82
N TYR A 125 -5.28 23.75 8.03
CA TYR A 125 -5.87 22.89 9.06
C TYR A 125 -5.74 23.50 10.46
N ILE A 126 -4.53 23.97 10.82
CA ILE A 126 -4.30 24.65 12.11
C ILE A 126 -5.14 25.93 12.22
N THR A 127 -5.24 26.71 11.15
CA THR A 127 -5.99 27.98 11.17
C THR A 127 -7.49 27.75 11.42
N GLU A 128 -8.05 26.68 10.87
CA GLU A 128 -9.49 26.38 10.97
C GLU A 128 -9.86 25.56 12.22
N THR A 129 -8.93 24.78 12.77
CA THR A 129 -9.22 23.82 13.86
C THR A 129 -8.47 24.11 15.16
N ASP A 130 -7.47 24.99 15.15
CA ASP A 130 -6.51 25.22 16.24
C ASP A 130 -5.66 23.98 16.63
N HIS A 131 -5.73 22.91 15.84
CA HIS A 131 -4.96 21.66 16.02
C HIS A 131 -4.07 21.35 14.82
N LYS A 132 -3.03 20.55 15.03
CA LYS A 132 -2.29 19.91 13.95
C LYS A 132 -3.03 18.66 13.44
N PRO A 133 -2.93 18.33 12.14
CA PRO A 133 -3.55 17.12 11.58
C PRO A 133 -3.26 15.84 12.37
N GLU A 134 -2.04 15.67 12.87
CA GLU A 134 -1.62 14.46 13.61
C GLU A 134 -2.34 14.33 14.96
N GLN A 135 -2.70 15.44 15.61
CA GLN A 135 -3.44 15.44 16.88
C GLN A 135 -4.84 14.86 16.69
N ASP A 136 -5.43 15.07 15.52
CA ASP A 136 -6.74 14.57 15.13
C ASP A 136 -6.67 13.27 14.32
N GLY A 137 -5.48 12.69 14.17
CA GLY A 137 -5.25 11.46 13.40
C GLY A 137 -5.62 11.61 11.92
N VAL A 138 -5.46 12.81 11.37
CA VAL A 138 -5.67 13.14 9.96
C VAL A 138 -4.35 13.02 9.21
N HIS A 139 -4.35 12.23 8.14
CA HIS A 139 -3.23 12.12 7.23
C HIS A 139 -3.55 12.88 5.94
N ILE A 140 -2.66 13.81 5.55
CA ILE A 140 -2.78 14.53 4.29
C ILE A 140 -1.96 13.79 3.24
N ILE A 141 -2.54 13.52 2.06
CA ILE A 141 -1.90 12.79 0.97
C ILE A 141 -2.01 13.58 -0.33
N ASP A 142 -0.86 13.92 -0.92
CA ASP A 142 -0.74 14.39 -2.30
C ASP A 142 -1.01 13.25 -3.28
N VAL A 143 -2.11 13.34 -4.04
CA VAL A 143 -2.48 12.33 -5.05
C VAL A 143 -1.82 12.55 -6.41
N ARG A 144 -1.05 13.63 -6.56
CA ARG A 144 -0.28 14.01 -7.76
C ARG A 144 -1.13 14.01 -9.03
N GLY A 145 -2.22 14.77 -8.99
CA GLY A 145 -3.19 14.95 -10.07
C GLY A 145 -4.57 14.37 -9.75
N LEU A 146 -5.39 14.18 -10.77
CA LEU A 146 -6.84 13.93 -10.62
C LEU A 146 -7.22 12.47 -10.32
N SER A 147 -6.37 11.74 -9.59
CA SER A 147 -6.58 10.31 -9.29
C SER A 147 -7.53 10.04 -8.12
N PHE A 148 -8.19 11.07 -7.58
CA PHE A 148 -9.10 11.00 -6.43
C PHE A 148 -10.14 9.90 -6.51
N LYS A 149 -10.81 9.75 -7.66
CA LYS A 149 -11.84 8.71 -7.85
C LYS A 149 -11.32 7.31 -7.48
N ARG A 150 -10.07 7.02 -7.83
CA ARG A 150 -9.43 5.73 -7.59
C ARG A 150 -9.12 5.50 -6.12
N TYR A 151 -8.66 6.54 -5.41
CA TYR A 151 -8.52 6.49 -3.96
C TYR A 151 -9.87 6.33 -3.25
N LEU A 152 -10.92 7.01 -3.72
CA LEU A 152 -12.27 6.90 -3.16
C LEU A 152 -12.87 5.50 -3.37
N GLU A 153 -12.58 4.84 -4.49
CA GLU A 153 -12.96 3.44 -4.70
C GLU A 153 -12.33 2.50 -3.67
N ILE A 154 -11.04 2.71 -3.34
CA ILE A 154 -10.36 1.99 -2.25
C ILE A 154 -11.00 2.36 -0.90
N ALA A 155 -11.23 3.65 -0.64
CA ALA A 155 -11.83 4.16 0.60
C ALA A 155 -13.14 3.45 0.94
N ARG A 156 -13.99 3.22 -0.07
CA ARG A 156 -15.28 2.53 0.09
C ARG A 156 -15.14 1.08 0.53
N LEU A 157 -14.09 0.39 0.09
CA LEU A 157 -13.82 -1.00 0.48
C LEU A 157 -13.27 -1.09 1.91
N ILE A 158 -12.43 -0.13 2.30
CA ILE A 158 -11.73 -0.13 3.61
C ILE A 158 -12.47 0.65 4.69
N HIS A 159 -13.61 1.26 4.35
CA HIS A 159 -14.41 2.11 5.24
C HIS A 159 -13.64 3.29 5.86
N SER A 160 -12.66 3.84 5.13
CA SER A 160 -11.87 4.99 5.60
C SER A 160 -12.65 6.30 5.43
N LYS A 161 -12.45 7.23 6.37
CA LYS A 161 -13.04 8.58 6.30
C LYS A 161 -12.14 9.47 5.46
N VAL A 162 -12.61 9.85 4.27
CA VAL A 162 -11.81 10.60 3.29
C VAL A 162 -12.49 11.89 2.89
N ALA A 163 -11.73 13.00 2.89
CA ALA A 163 -12.10 14.26 2.27
C ALA A 163 -11.18 14.51 1.05
N VAL A 164 -11.71 15.20 0.05
CA VAL A 164 -10.96 15.58 -1.17
C VAL A 164 -10.94 17.09 -1.26
N VAL A 165 -9.76 17.65 -1.52
CA VAL A 165 -9.56 19.06 -1.86
C VAL A 165 -8.84 19.15 -3.19
N THR A 166 -9.46 19.85 -4.13
CA THR A 166 -9.03 19.99 -5.52
C THR A 166 -9.49 21.34 -6.01
N ASP A 167 -8.79 21.88 -7.00
CA ASP A 167 -9.22 23.10 -7.68
C ASP A 167 -10.35 22.78 -8.69
N ASN A 168 -11.11 23.81 -9.10
CA ASN A 168 -12.20 23.68 -10.08
C ASN A 168 -11.70 23.66 -11.53
#